data_AF-A0A5S4GW52-F1
#
_entry.id   AF-A0A5S4GW52-F1
#
_cell.length_a   1.000
_cell.length_b   1.000
_cell.length_c   1.000
_cell.angle_alpha   90.00
_cell.angle_beta   90.00
_cell.angle_gamma   90.00
#
_symmetry.space_group_name_H-M   'P 1'
#
loop_
_entity.id
_entity.type
_entity.pdbx_description
1 polymer ?
#
loop_
_entity_poly.entity_id
_entity_poly.type
_entity_poly.pdbx_seq_one_letter_code
_entity_poly.pdbx_strand_id
1 'polypeptide(L)'
;MTNTTSPQQTDWHLSLIGGLKQRAGRLSGSTVVLTPVGGAHLDLADAELAPESTLTKVSLIGGVMLRVPAEADVRVEGFHLFGGRRVEAGSPSATGPVIRVRAYGLIGGVTVTRS
;
A
#
# COMPACT_ATOMS: atom_id res chain seq x y z
N MET A 1 7.76 32.38 -10.54
CA MET A 1 7.47 30.93 -10.60
C MET A 1 7.15 30.48 -9.18
N THR A 2 5.88 30.40 -8.81
CA THR A 2 5.45 29.96 -7.47
C THR A 2 5.18 28.46 -7.50
N ASN A 3 6.17 27.66 -7.07
CA ASN A 3 5.97 26.24 -6.82
C ASN A 3 4.95 26.08 -5.68
N THR A 4 3.71 25.78 -6.04
CA THR A 4 2.66 25.37 -5.10
C THR A 4 2.86 23.89 -4.83
N THR A 5 3.70 23.57 -3.84
CA THR A 5 3.70 22.24 -3.24
C THR A 5 2.38 22.10 -2.48
N SER A 6 1.34 21.60 -3.14
CA SER A 6 0.11 21.20 -2.45
C SER A 6 0.50 20.21 -1.36
N PRO A 7 0.05 20.39 -0.09
CA PRO A 7 0.31 19.39 0.93
C PRO A 7 -0.29 18.07 0.44
N GLN A 8 0.56 17.08 0.20
CA GLN A 8 0.14 15.76 -0.23
C GLN A 8 -0.76 15.23 0.90
N GLN A 9 -2.08 15.27 0.67
CA GLN A 9 -3.07 14.99 1.70
C GLN A 9 -2.88 13.54 2.15
N THR A 10 -2.40 13.38 3.38
CA THR A 10 -2.16 12.05 3.95
C THR A 10 -3.45 11.58 4.60
N ASP A 11 -3.98 10.46 4.11
CA ASP A 11 -5.15 9.82 4.69
C ASP A 11 -4.72 8.88 5.83
N TRP A 12 -5.33 9.04 7.01
CA TRP A 12 -4.97 8.30 8.22
C TRP A 12 -6.12 7.39 8.65
N HIS A 13 -5.84 6.09 8.75
CA HIS A 13 -6.76 5.07 9.21
C HIS A 13 -6.23 4.42 10.48
N LEU A 14 -6.85 4.74 11.62
CA LEU A 14 -6.51 4.18 12.92
C LEU A 14 -7.62 3.23 13.38
N SER A 15 -7.26 2.00 13.78
CA SER A 15 -8.23 1.01 14.27
C SER A 15 -7.58 0.04 15.25
N LEU A 16 -8.25 -0.34 16.33
CA LEU A 16 -7.70 -1.32 17.29
C LEU A 16 -7.74 -2.75 16.76
N ILE A 17 -8.83 -3.09 16.07
CA ILE A 17 -9.07 -4.39 15.42
C ILE A 17 -9.65 -4.12 14.04
N GLY A 18 -9.16 -4.82 13.02
CA GLY A 18 -9.58 -4.64 11.62
C GLY A 18 -8.57 -3.81 10.83
N GLY A 19 -9.05 -2.93 9.96
CA GLY A 19 -8.19 -2.07 9.17
C GLY A 19 -8.85 -1.60 7.88
N LEU A 20 -8.03 -1.19 6.93
CA LEU A 20 -8.50 -0.60 5.68
C LEU A 20 -8.86 -1.69 4.69
N LYS A 21 -10.11 -1.69 4.20
CA LYS A 21 -10.53 -2.46 3.03
C LYS A 21 -11.00 -1.47 1.97
N GLN A 22 -10.34 -1.46 0.81
CA GLN A 22 -10.72 -0.59 -0.30
C GLN A 22 -10.73 -1.40 -1.59
N ARG A 23 -11.81 -1.25 -2.34
CA ARG A 23 -12.01 -1.85 -3.66
C ARG A 23 -12.39 -0.72 -4.61
N ALA A 24 -11.70 -0.61 -5.75
CA ALA A 24 -12.03 0.35 -6.81
C ALA A 24 -12.12 1.81 -6.34
N GLY A 25 -11.06 2.32 -5.71
CA GLY A 25 -10.98 3.70 -5.23
C GLY A 25 -9.60 4.30 -5.49
N ARG A 26 -9.54 5.63 -5.58
CA ARG A 26 -8.29 6.38 -5.72
C ARG A 26 -7.44 6.16 -4.46
N LEU A 27 -6.17 5.78 -4.63
CA LEU A 27 -5.22 5.92 -3.54
C LEU A 27 -4.83 7.39 -3.44
N SER A 28 -5.05 8.01 -2.28
CA SER A 28 -4.42 9.28 -1.98
C SER A 28 -2.90 9.11 -2.00
N GLY A 29 -2.17 10.15 -2.42
CA GLY A 29 -0.71 10.08 -2.61
C GLY A 29 0.07 9.56 -1.38
N SER A 30 -0.50 9.70 -0.19
CA SER A 30 -0.01 9.05 1.03
C SER A 30 -1.18 8.53 1.87
N THR A 31 -1.13 7.27 2.27
CA THR A 31 -2.11 6.60 3.16
C THR A 31 -1.37 5.91 4.30
N VAL A 32 -1.82 6.12 5.53
CA VAL A 32 -1.24 5.49 6.73
C VAL A 32 -2.31 4.66 7.44
N VAL A 33 -2.03 3.38 7.65
CA VAL A 33 -2.91 2.43 8.34
C VAL A 33 -2.21 1.95 9.61
N LEU A 34 -2.71 2.35 10.77
CA LEU A 34 -2.17 1.94 12.07
C LEU A 34 -3.20 1.05 12.77
N THR A 35 -2.83 -0.22 12.98
CA THR A 35 -3.71 -1.15 13.69
C THR A 35 -2.95 -2.22 14.46
N PRO A 36 -3.20 -2.44 15.76
CA PRO A 36 -2.62 -3.55 16.50
C PRO A 36 -2.94 -4.91 15.86
N VAL A 37 -4.21 -5.16 15.51
CA VAL A 37 -4.68 -6.43 14.93
C VAL A 37 -5.48 -6.19 13.66
N GLY A 38 -4.91 -6.57 12.52
CA GLY A 38 -5.54 -6.57 11.21
C GLY A 38 -4.64 -5.96 10.15
N GLY A 39 -5.24 -5.52 9.04
CA GLY A 39 -4.47 -5.28 7.81
C GLY A 39 -5.07 -4.27 6.86
N ALA A 40 -4.33 -4.00 5.80
CA ALA A 40 -4.77 -3.19 4.68
C ALA A 40 -4.99 -4.10 3.46
N HIS A 41 -6.23 -4.18 2.98
CA HIS A 41 -6.62 -4.96 1.82
C HIS A 41 -7.07 -4.00 0.73
N LEU A 42 -6.23 -3.79 -0.28
CA LEU A 42 -6.44 -2.81 -1.32
C LEU A 42 -6.48 -3.50 -2.68
N ASP A 43 -7.57 -3.30 -3.41
CA ASP A 43 -7.71 -3.72 -4.79
C ASP A 43 -7.68 -2.50 -5.71
N LEU A 44 -6.54 -2.34 -6.37
CA LEU A 44 -6.19 -1.21 -7.24
C LEU A 44 -6.08 -1.61 -8.70
N ALA A 45 -6.40 -2.87 -9.05
CA ALA A 45 -6.34 -3.36 -10.43
C ALA A 45 -7.07 -2.43 -11.41
N ASP A 46 -8.24 -1.93 -11.00
CA ASP A 46 -9.09 -1.04 -11.80
C ASP A 46 -9.12 0.40 -11.27
N ALA A 47 -8.15 0.79 -10.43
CA ALA A 47 -8.16 2.11 -9.79
C ALA A 47 -7.39 3.16 -10.60
N GLU A 48 -7.88 4.40 -10.58
CA GLU A 48 -7.09 5.56 -11.00
C GLU A 48 -5.98 5.82 -9.97
N LEU A 49 -4.75 5.48 -10.35
CA LEU A 49 -3.57 5.64 -9.51
C LEU A 49 -2.92 7.00 -9.73
N ALA A 50 -2.52 7.65 -8.63
CA ALA A 50 -1.60 8.77 -8.73
C ALA A 50 -0.23 8.28 -9.26
N PRO A 51 0.57 9.15 -9.93
CA PRO A 51 1.88 8.75 -10.45
C PRO A 51 2.78 8.12 -9.39
N GLU A 52 2.70 8.64 -8.17
CA GLU A 52 3.32 8.06 -6.98
C GLU A 52 2.31 7.97 -5.85
N SER A 53 2.27 6.82 -5.18
CA SER A 53 1.42 6.58 -4.01
C SER A 53 2.20 5.83 -2.94
N THR A 54 2.01 6.20 -1.67
CA THR A 54 2.63 5.52 -0.53
C THR A 54 1.57 4.96 0.40
N LEU A 55 1.67 3.67 0.71
CA LEU A 55 0.92 3.01 1.78
C LEU A 55 1.88 2.67 2.92
N THR A 56 1.70 3.30 4.09
CA THR A 56 2.40 2.92 5.31
C THR A 56 1.48 2.13 6.21
N LYS A 57 1.90 0.95 6.64
CA LYS A 57 1.14 0.07 7.53
C LYS A 57 1.97 -0.33 8.72
N VAL A 58 1.42 -0.18 9.92
CA VAL A 58 2.06 -0.59 11.17
C VAL A 58 1.09 -1.46 11.98
N SER A 59 1.55 -2.63 12.43
CA SER A 59 0.73 -3.53 13.26
C SER A 59 1.50 -4.50 14.15
N LEU A 60 0.82 -5.07 15.15
CA LEU A 60 1.33 -6.25 15.85
C LEU A 60 1.00 -7.53 15.07
N ILE A 61 -0.26 -7.72 14.69
CA ILE A 61 -0.74 -8.90 13.95
C ILE A 61 -1.46 -8.45 12.68
N GLY A 62 -1.14 -9.06 11.55
CA GLY A 62 -1.73 -8.82 10.24
C GLY A 62 -0.78 -8.13 9.26
N GLY A 63 -1.24 -7.90 8.03
CA GLY A 63 -0.36 -7.54 6.92
C GLY A 63 -0.96 -6.54 5.94
N VAL A 64 -0.40 -6.54 4.73
CA VAL A 64 -0.91 -5.84 3.56
C VAL A 64 -1.22 -6.87 2.48
N MET A 65 -2.42 -6.81 1.92
CA MET A 65 -2.81 -7.52 0.71
C MET A 65 -3.14 -6.49 -0.35
N LEU A 66 -2.34 -6.45 -1.39
CA LEU A 66 -2.38 -5.43 -2.41
C LEU A 66 -2.55 -6.09 -3.78
N ARG A 67 -3.59 -5.70 -4.52
CA ARG A 67 -3.79 -6.09 -5.91
C ARG A 67 -3.59 -4.86 -6.80
N VAL A 68 -2.74 -4.97 -7.80
CA VAL A 68 -2.31 -3.84 -8.66
C VAL A 68 -2.36 -4.23 -10.13
N PRO A 69 -2.44 -3.26 -11.05
CA PRO A 69 -2.34 -3.54 -12.47
C PRO A 69 -0.91 -3.99 -12.86
N ALA A 70 -0.80 -4.72 -13.96
CA ALA A 70 0.44 -5.40 -14.37
C ALA A 70 1.64 -4.45 -14.61
N GLU A 71 1.35 -3.22 -15.03
CA GLU A 71 2.29 -2.17 -15.36
C GLU A 71 2.80 -1.37 -14.15
N ALA A 72 2.24 -1.58 -12.96
CA ALA A 72 2.61 -0.86 -11.74
C ALA A 72 3.97 -1.32 -11.18
N ASP A 73 4.82 -0.34 -10.81
CA ASP A 73 6.06 -0.58 -10.07
C ASP A 73 5.77 -0.58 -8.57
N VAL A 74 5.81 -1.76 -7.96
CA VAL A 74 5.55 -1.92 -6.52
C VAL A 74 6.85 -2.09 -5.76
N ARG A 75 7.15 -1.11 -4.89
CA ARG A 75 8.33 -1.09 -4.03
C ARG A 75 7.92 -1.37 -2.61
N VAL A 76 8.30 -2.53 -2.09
CA VAL A 76 7.98 -2.91 -0.71
C VAL A 76 9.19 -2.66 0.19
N GLU A 77 8.95 -1.94 1.29
CA GLU A 77 9.89 -1.55 2.33
C GLU A 77 9.37 -2.03 3.70
N GLY A 78 10.26 -2.11 4.68
CA GLY A 78 9.94 -2.54 6.05
C GLY A 78 10.08 -4.04 6.29
N PHE A 79 9.55 -4.51 7.42
CA PHE A 79 9.72 -5.89 7.87
C PHE A 79 8.54 -6.37 8.73
N HIS A 80 8.32 -7.69 8.70
CA HIS A 80 7.56 -8.41 9.72
C HIS A 80 8.50 -9.38 10.42
N LEU A 81 8.49 -9.47 11.76
CA LEU A 81 9.36 -10.40 12.49
C LEU A 81 9.01 -11.87 12.20
N PHE A 82 7.72 -12.17 12.06
CA PHE A 82 7.19 -13.49 11.76
C PHE A 82 6.26 -13.40 10.53
N GLY A 83 6.60 -14.18 9.50
CA GLY A 83 5.87 -14.25 8.23
C GLY A 83 6.77 -13.91 7.06
N GLY A 84 6.28 -13.15 6.07
CA GLY A 84 7.07 -12.92 4.86
C GLY A 84 6.51 -11.93 3.85
N ARG A 85 7.25 -11.76 2.76
CA ARG A 85 6.89 -10.89 1.64
C ARG A 85 6.76 -11.73 0.38
N ARG A 86 5.60 -11.67 -0.27
CA ARG A 86 5.34 -12.26 -1.57
C ARG A 86 4.96 -11.14 -2.54
N VAL A 87 5.77 -10.95 -3.58
CA VAL A 87 5.49 -9.99 -4.65
C VAL A 87 5.50 -10.78 -5.93
N GLU A 88 4.36 -10.83 -6.63
CA GLU A 88 4.31 -11.47 -7.95
C GLU A 88 5.28 -10.78 -8.92
N ALA A 89 5.72 -11.45 -9.98
CA ALA A 89 6.47 -10.77 -11.02
C ALA A 89 5.50 -9.90 -11.83
N GLY A 90 5.95 -8.73 -12.25
CA GLY A 90 5.19 -7.84 -13.14
C GLY A 90 6.06 -7.35 -14.28
N SER A 91 5.47 -6.61 -15.20
CA SER A 91 6.18 -5.91 -16.27
C SER A 91 6.04 -4.39 -16.05
N PRO A 92 6.72 -3.83 -15.03
CA PRO A 92 6.60 -2.41 -14.72
C PRO A 92 6.96 -1.58 -15.95
N SER A 93 6.09 -0.64 -16.30
CA SER A 93 6.35 0.27 -17.42
C SER A 93 7.04 1.53 -16.90
N ALA A 94 7.87 2.18 -17.73
CA ALA A 94 8.55 3.43 -17.35
C ALA A 94 7.57 4.59 -17.07
N THR A 95 6.32 4.46 -17.52
CA THR A 95 5.24 5.44 -17.32
C THR A 95 4.17 4.92 -16.35
N GLY A 96 4.37 3.73 -15.78
CA GLY A 96 3.44 3.09 -14.88
C GLY A 96 3.43 3.75 -13.50
N PRO A 97 2.34 3.59 -12.73
CA PRO A 97 2.25 4.14 -11.39
C PRO A 97 3.25 3.47 -10.45
N VAL A 98 3.89 4.26 -9.58
CA VAL A 98 4.80 3.77 -8.55
C VAL A 98 4.06 3.68 -7.22
N ILE A 99 4.00 2.47 -6.65
CA ILE A 99 3.34 2.21 -5.37
C ILE A 99 4.39 1.77 -4.35
N ARG A 100 4.61 2.61 -3.35
CA ARG A 100 5.50 2.31 -2.22
C ARG A 100 4.69 1.73 -1.07
N VAL A 101 5.02 0.52 -0.66
CA VAL A 101 4.40 -0.15 0.48
C VAL A 101 5.41 -0.24 1.61
N ARG A 102 5.22 0.54 2.67
CA ARG A 102 6.02 0.50 3.90
C ARG A 102 5.26 -0.29 4.94
N ALA A 103 5.63 -1.55 5.19
CA ALA A 103 4.93 -2.40 6.14
C ALA A 103 5.83 -2.80 7.30
N TYR A 104 5.39 -2.52 8.52
CA TYR A 104 6.10 -2.86 9.76
C TYR A 104 5.19 -3.66 10.68
N GLY A 105 5.68 -4.77 11.22
CA GLY A 105 4.96 -5.45 12.29
C GLY A 105 5.64 -6.67 12.89
N LEU A 106 4.92 -7.34 13.81
CA LEU A 106 5.43 -8.55 14.45
C LEU A 106 5.03 -9.79 13.68
N ILE A 107 3.72 -10.05 13.49
CA ILE A 107 3.21 -11.24 12.81
C ILE A 107 2.40 -10.82 11.59
N GLY A 108 2.80 -11.24 10.39
CA GLY A 108 2.08 -10.93 9.17
C GLY A 108 2.98 -10.88 7.94
N GLY A 109 2.62 -10.06 6.97
CA GLY A 109 3.37 -10.00 5.72
C GLY A 109 2.81 -9.03 4.72
N VAL A 110 3.48 -8.96 3.58
CA VAL A 110 3.01 -8.20 2.42
C VAL A 110 2.81 -9.17 1.28
N THR A 111 1.61 -9.20 0.74
CA THR A 111 1.28 -9.96 -0.47
C THR A 111 0.85 -8.98 -1.56
N VAL A 112 1.57 -8.99 -2.68
CA VAL A 112 1.26 -8.20 -3.86
C VAL A 112 0.90 -9.15 -4.99
N THR A 113 -0.30 -8.97 -5.53
CA THR A 113 -0.83 -9.73 -6.67
C THR A 113 -1.07 -8.79 -7.85
N ARG A 114 -0.96 -9.33 -9.07
CA ARG A 114 -1.22 -8.60 -10.32
C ARG A 114 -2.41 -9.17 -11.06
N SER A 115 -3.13 -8.30 -11.75
CA SER A 115 -4.22 -8.63 -12.69
C SER A 115 -3.77 -8.48 -14.13
#